data_AF-A0A9E6V5W3-F1
#
_entry.id   AF-A0A9E6V5W3-F1
#
_cell.length_a   1.000
_cell.length_b   1.000
_cell.length_c   1.000
_cell.angle_alpha   90.00
_cell.angle_beta   90.00
_cell.angle_gamma   90.00
#
_symmetry.space_group_name_H-M   'P 1'
#
loop_
_entity.id
_entity.type
_entity.pdbx_description
1 polymer ?
#
loop_
_entity_poly.entity_id
_entity_poly.type
_entity_poly.pdbx_seq_one_letter_code
_entity_poly.pdbx_strand_id
1 'polypeptide(L)'
;MHHRVLPTYAGIVPMAKHLESLYVKNFRCLDELTIDRLGDVNLLVGGNNSGKTTVLEALEVFALKGLKAVLRYIASSHDEYNREVADELDENDCVDIVEVLFNGRKFSDDENEFIAIGEHAESNNLLKIADFG
;
A
#
# COMPACT_ATOMS: atom_id res chain seq x y z
N MET A 1 -45.07 -20.45 -26.26
CA MET A 1 -45.23 -19.25 -25.43
C MET A 1 -44.01 -19.13 -24.51
N HIS A 2 -43.17 -18.13 -24.79
CA HIS A 2 -42.08 -17.52 -24.01
C HIS A 2 -41.14 -18.41 -23.17
N HIS A 3 -40.09 -18.94 -23.81
CA HIS A 3 -38.86 -19.32 -23.12
C HIS A 3 -38.08 -18.05 -22.78
N ARG A 4 -38.04 -17.66 -21.50
CA ARG A 4 -37.28 -16.51 -21.02
C ARG A 4 -35.81 -16.92 -20.93
N VAL A 5 -34.98 -16.47 -21.87
CA VAL A 5 -33.52 -16.56 -21.76
C VAL A 5 -33.09 -15.44 -20.82
N LEU A 6 -32.48 -15.79 -19.69
CA LEU A 6 -31.89 -14.79 -18.79
C LEU A 6 -30.65 -14.18 -19.49
N PRO A 7 -30.46 -12.86 -19.47
CA PRO A 7 -29.25 -12.26 -20.02
C PRO A 7 -28.04 -12.74 -19.22
N THR A 8 -27.03 -13.25 -19.92
CA THR A 8 -25.73 -13.58 -19.32
C THR A 8 -25.08 -12.30 -18.78
N TYR A 9 -24.76 -12.30 -17.49
CA TYR A 9 -24.07 -11.22 -16.74
C TYR A 9 -22.59 -11.03 -17.16
N ALA A 10 -22.25 -11.27 -18.43
CA ALA A 10 -20.89 -11.21 -18.94
C ALA A 10 -20.35 -9.78 -19.15
N GLY A 11 -21.18 -8.75 -18.94
CA GLY A 11 -20.84 -7.36 -19.28
C GLY A 11 -20.42 -6.44 -18.12
N ILE A 12 -20.53 -6.88 -16.87
CA ILE A 12 -20.21 -6.02 -15.70
C ILE A 12 -19.61 -6.86 -14.58
N VAL A 13 -18.55 -7.61 -14.88
CA VAL A 13 -17.53 -7.85 -13.86
C VAL A 13 -16.52 -6.74 -14.10
N PRO A 14 -16.32 -5.78 -13.17
CA PRO A 14 -15.18 -4.88 -13.31
C PRO A 14 -13.96 -5.78 -13.45
N MET A 15 -13.29 -5.71 -14.61
CA MET A 15 -12.07 -6.47 -14.80
C MET A 15 -11.16 -6.10 -13.65
N ALA A 16 -10.80 -7.09 -12.82
CA ALA A 16 -9.81 -6.89 -11.78
C ALA A 16 -8.60 -6.27 -12.47
N LYS A 17 -8.25 -5.05 -12.07
CA LYS A 17 -7.16 -4.33 -12.70
C LYS A 17 -5.89 -5.15 -12.48
N HIS A 18 -5.38 -5.74 -13.55
CA HIS A 18 -4.12 -6.48 -13.51
C HIS A 18 -3.00 -5.46 -13.32
N LEU A 19 -2.18 -5.65 -12.29
CA LEU A 19 -1.06 -4.78 -12.00
C LEU A 19 0.15 -5.28 -12.77
N GLU A 20 0.61 -4.53 -13.78
CA GLU A 20 1.75 -4.94 -14.63
C GLU A 20 3.12 -4.62 -14.01
N SER A 21 3.16 -3.66 -13.09
CA SER A 21 4.38 -3.23 -12.39
C SER A 21 4.05 -2.68 -11.01
N LEU A 22 5.06 -2.69 -10.14
CA LEU A 22 4.98 -2.08 -8.83
C LEU A 22 6.18 -1.17 -8.61
N TYR A 23 5.90 0.08 -8.27
CA TYR A 23 6.83 1.07 -7.79
C TYR A 23 6.54 1.36 -6.32
N VAL A 24 7.58 1.34 -5.48
CA VAL A 24 7.51 1.67 -4.05
C VAL A 24 8.68 2.57 -3.70
N LYS A 25 8.42 3.69 -3.02
CA LYS A 25 9.45 4.60 -2.50
C LYS A 25 9.14 5.00 -1.07
N ASN A 26 10.20 5.16 -0.27
CA ASN A 26 10.19 5.63 1.10
C ASN A 26 9.31 4.79 2.05
N PHE A 27 9.12 3.49 1.78
CA PHE A 27 8.23 2.63 2.55
C PHE A 27 8.98 1.56 3.35
N ARG A 28 9.00 1.71 4.68
CA ARG A 28 9.63 0.82 5.66
C ARG A 28 11.10 0.55 5.33
N CYS A 29 11.46 -0.68 4.95
CA CYS A 29 12.85 -1.00 4.59
C CYS A 29 13.19 -0.73 3.11
N LEU A 30 12.20 -0.32 2.30
CA LEU A 30 12.38 -0.02 0.88
C LEU A 30 12.63 1.48 0.71
N ASP A 31 13.84 1.85 0.31
CA ASP A 31 14.19 3.21 -0.09
C ASP A 31 13.53 3.50 -1.45
N GLU A 32 13.88 2.70 -2.45
CA GLU A 32 13.21 2.69 -3.75
C GLU A 32 13.23 1.26 -4.33
N LEU A 33 12.09 0.79 -4.82
CA LEU A 33 11.91 -0.51 -5.44
C LEU A 33 11.01 -0.40 -6.66
N THR A 34 11.48 -0.95 -7.79
CA THR A 34 10.69 -1.16 -8.99
C THR A 34 10.66 -2.64 -9.33
N ILE A 35 9.47 -3.21 -9.48
CA ILE A 35 9.24 -4.54 -10.02
C ILE A 35 8.52 -4.36 -11.36
N ASP A 36 9.26 -4.52 -12.45
CA ASP A 36 8.70 -4.52 -13.79
C ASP A 36 8.12 -5.90 -14.14
N ARG A 37 7.05 -5.92 -14.94
CA ARG A 37 6.47 -7.14 -15.54
C ARG A 37 6.03 -8.16 -14.49
N LEU A 38 5.16 -7.74 -13.58
CA LEU A 38 4.41 -8.67 -12.74
C LEU A 38 3.61 -9.61 -13.63
N GLY A 39 3.78 -10.91 -13.41
CA GLY A 39 2.95 -11.93 -14.05
C GLY A 39 1.70 -12.25 -13.22
N ASP A 40 0.86 -13.15 -13.73
CA ASP A 40 -0.28 -13.71 -12.97
C ASP A 40 0.16 -14.39 -11.67
N VAL A 41 1.39 -14.89 -11.64
CA VAL A 41 2.03 -15.50 -10.46
C VAL A 41 3.45 -14.97 -10.34
N ASN A 42 3.79 -14.43 -9.16
CA ASN A 42 5.12 -13.92 -8.83
C ASN A 42 5.66 -14.66 -7.60
N LEU A 43 6.94 -15.06 -7.63
CA LEU A 43 7.61 -15.70 -6.51
C LEU A 43 8.64 -14.76 -5.90
N LEU A 44 8.37 -14.26 -4.68
CA LEU A 44 9.31 -13.45 -3.92
C LEU A 44 10.18 -14.36 -3.04
N VAL A 45 11.49 -14.44 -3.33
CA VAL A 45 12.48 -15.22 -2.56
C VAL A 45 13.50 -14.32 -1.88
N GLY A 46 14.08 -14.79 -0.78
CA GLY A 46 15.12 -14.07 -0.02
C GLY A 46 15.14 -14.45 1.45
N GLY A 47 16.17 -14.03 2.19
CA GLY A 47 16.30 -14.30 3.63
C GLY A 47 15.23 -13.63 4.49
N ASN A 48 15.15 -13.98 5.78
CA ASN A 48 14.28 -13.27 6.71
C ASN A 48 14.63 -11.77 6.73
N ASN A 49 13.61 -10.92 6.89
CA ASN A 49 13.75 -9.47 6.91
C ASN A 49 14.27 -8.81 5.61
N SER A 50 14.30 -9.54 4.49
CA SER A 50 14.73 -8.98 3.19
C SER A 50 13.69 -8.09 2.49
N GLY A 51 12.63 -7.66 3.18
CA GLY A 51 11.58 -6.80 2.61
C GLY A 51 10.44 -7.51 1.84
N LYS A 52 10.38 -8.85 1.81
CA LYS A 52 9.28 -9.58 1.12
C LYS A 52 7.89 -9.23 1.66
N THR A 53 7.74 -9.20 2.99
CA THR A 53 6.49 -8.78 3.63
C THR A 53 6.17 -7.32 3.31
N THR A 54 7.19 -6.45 3.30
CA THR A 54 7.04 -5.04 2.95
C THR A 54 6.52 -4.83 1.52
N VAL A 55 6.92 -5.67 0.56
CA VAL A 55 6.35 -5.64 -0.80
C VAL A 55 4.85 -5.98 -0.79
N LEU A 56 4.45 -7.00 -0.04
CA LEU A 56 3.03 -7.39 0.08
C LEU A 56 2.20 -6.32 0.81
N GLU A 57 2.76 -5.71 1.85
CA GLU A 57 2.14 -4.59 2.58
C GLU A 57 1.97 -3.36 1.68
N ALA A 58 2.96 -3.04 0.84
CA ALA A 58 2.84 -1.95 -0.13
C ALA A 58 1.70 -2.23 -1.13
N LEU A 59 1.56 -3.47 -1.61
CA LEU A 59 0.45 -3.87 -2.47
C LEU A 59 -0.91 -3.73 -1.76
N GLU A 60 -1.00 -4.12 -0.49
CA GLU A 60 -2.21 -3.98 0.32
C GLU A 60 -2.61 -2.50 0.49
N VAL A 61 -1.64 -1.66 0.86
CA VAL A 61 -1.81 -0.20 0.96
C VAL A 61 -2.28 0.40 -0.37
N PHE A 62 -1.67 -0.02 -1.47
CA PHE A 62 -2.04 0.47 -2.81
C PHE A 62 -3.45 0.04 -3.23
N ALA A 63 -3.76 -1.25 -3.08
CA ALA A 63 -5.08 -1.81 -3.42
C ALA A 63 -6.21 -1.15 -2.62
N LEU A 64 -5.91 -0.75 -1.37
CA LEU A 64 -6.84 -0.07 -0.46
C LEU A 64 -6.66 1.46 -0.44
N LYS A 65 -5.94 2.02 -1.42
CA LYS A 65 -5.77 3.47 -1.64
C LYS A 65 -5.32 4.24 -0.40
N GLY A 66 -4.41 3.65 0.40
CA GLY A 66 -3.85 4.30 1.58
C GLY A 66 -4.81 4.40 2.75
N LEU A 67 -5.84 3.53 2.84
CA LEU A 67 -6.79 3.54 3.94
C LEU A 67 -6.07 3.53 5.30
N LYS A 68 -6.34 4.53 6.15
CA LYS A 68 -5.69 4.71 7.47
C LYS A 68 -5.73 3.44 8.35
N ALA A 69 -6.81 2.66 8.27
CA ALA A 69 -6.94 1.41 9.01
C ALA A 69 -5.86 0.38 8.63
N VAL A 70 -5.48 0.32 7.35
CA VAL A 70 -4.43 -0.58 6.83
C VAL A 70 -3.07 -0.10 7.31
N LEU A 71 -2.80 1.20 7.23
CA LEU A 71 -1.56 1.79 7.73
C LEU A 71 -1.37 1.52 9.23
N ARG A 72 -2.42 1.71 10.04
CA ARG A 72 -2.44 1.37 11.47
C ARG A 72 -2.21 -0.12 11.72
N TYR A 73 -2.85 -0.98 10.94
CA TYR A 73 -2.67 -2.42 11.05
C TYR A 73 -1.22 -2.82 10.78
N ILE A 74 -0.60 -2.30 9.73
CA ILE A 74 0.80 -2.58 9.39
C ILE A 74 1.73 -2.06 10.50
N ALA A 75 1.55 -0.82 10.95
CA ALA A 75 2.37 -0.24 12.02
C ALA A 75 2.27 -1.03 13.35
N SER A 76 1.05 -1.45 13.73
CA SER A 76 0.83 -2.22 14.96
C SER A 76 1.23 -3.70 14.86
N SER A 77 1.26 -4.29 13.66
CA SER A 77 1.63 -5.71 13.47
C SER A 77 3.12 -5.99 13.62
N HIS A 78 3.96 -4.95 13.63
CA HIS A 78 5.41 -5.08 13.76
C HIS A 78 5.93 -4.61 15.13
N ASP A 79 5.05 -4.49 16.12
CA ASP A 79 5.33 -3.90 17.44
C ASP A 79 5.89 -2.46 17.36
N GLU A 80 5.68 -1.79 16.23
CA GLU A 80 6.16 -0.42 15.98
C GLU A 80 5.15 0.63 16.48
N TYR A 81 3.97 0.18 16.90
CA TYR A 81 2.89 1.00 17.46
C TYR A 81 2.25 0.28 18.65
N ASN A 82 2.39 0.84 19.85
CA ASN A 82 1.86 0.23 21.07
C ASN A 82 0.32 0.20 21.02
N ARG A 83 -0.25 -1.01 20.93
CA ARG A 83 -1.71 -1.24 20.88
C ARG A 83 -2.45 -0.67 22.10
N GLU A 84 -1.79 -0.56 23.25
CA GLU A 84 -2.38 0.02 24.47
C GLU A 84 -2.66 1.53 24.37
N VAL A 85 -1.99 2.24 23.46
CA VAL A 85 -2.27 3.66 23.18
C VAL A 85 -3.32 3.78 22.06
N ALA A 86 -3.40 2.81 21.15
CA ALA A 86 -4.25 2.83 19.96
C ALA A 86 -5.76 2.92 20.22
N ASP A 87 -6.24 2.47 21.39
CA ASP A 87 -7.66 2.53 21.77
C ASP A 87 -8.06 3.92 22.32
N GLU A 88 -7.09 4.80 22.63
CA GLU A 88 -7.33 6.17 23.14
C GLU A 88 -7.07 7.27 22.09
N LEU A 89 -6.58 6.93 20.89
CA LEU A 89 -6.11 7.92 19.91
C LEU A 89 -7.22 8.42 18.97
N ASP A 90 -7.25 9.75 18.84
CA ASP A 90 -8.16 10.56 18.04
C ASP A 90 -7.89 10.31 16.53
N GLU A 91 -8.86 10.59 15.65
CA GLU A 91 -8.69 10.51 14.19
C GLU A 91 -7.55 11.40 13.66
N ASN A 92 -7.04 12.31 14.50
CA ASN A 92 -5.94 13.24 14.27
C ASN A 92 -4.52 12.65 14.52
N ASP A 93 -4.38 11.47 15.12
CA ASP A 93 -3.06 10.84 15.40
C ASP A 93 -2.43 10.16 14.16
N CYS A 94 -2.60 10.76 12.98
CA CYS A 94 -1.96 10.27 11.75
C CYS A 94 -0.46 10.56 11.70
N VAL A 95 -0.02 11.53 12.50
CA VAL A 95 1.37 12.03 12.60
C VAL A 95 2.34 10.89 12.95
N ASP A 96 1.95 9.97 13.84
CA ASP A 96 2.81 8.86 14.27
C ASP A 96 2.91 7.71 13.25
N ILE A 97 1.86 7.48 12.47
CA ILE A 97 1.77 6.25 11.65
C ILE A 97 2.57 6.38 10.36
N VAL A 98 2.49 7.55 9.71
CA VAL A 98 3.24 7.78 8.46
C VAL A 98 4.74 7.79 8.74
N GLU A 99 5.18 8.41 9.84
CA GLU A 99 6.59 8.43 10.25
C GLU A 99 7.13 7.02 10.52
N VAL A 100 6.36 6.18 11.25
CA VAL A 100 6.74 4.78 11.53
C VAL A 100 6.88 3.97 10.24
N LEU A 101 6.03 4.22 9.25
CA LEU A 101 6.05 3.54 7.96
C LEU A 101 7.05 4.15 6.97
N PHE A 102 7.61 5.32 7.25
CA PHE A 102 8.57 5.98 6.37
C PHE A 102 9.95 5.30 6.43
N ASN A 103 10.66 5.26 5.30
CA ASN A 103 12.00 4.68 5.27
C ASN A 103 12.94 5.41 6.24
N GLY A 104 13.63 4.65 7.10
CA GLY A 104 14.50 5.22 8.12
C GLY A 104 13.77 5.88 9.30
N ARG A 105 12.43 5.81 9.36
CA ARG A 105 11.58 6.38 10.42
C ARG A 105 11.90 7.85 10.71
N LYS A 106 12.10 8.62 9.64
CA LYS A 106 12.34 10.07 9.69
C LYS A 106 11.57 10.70 8.56
N PHE A 107 10.52 11.44 8.92
CA PHE A 107 9.84 12.30 7.97
C PHE A 107 10.52 13.68 7.98
N SER A 108 10.62 14.32 6.82
CA SER A 108 11.09 15.70 6.69
C SER A 108 9.87 16.59 6.47
N ASP A 109 9.89 17.83 6.96
CA ASP A 109 8.89 18.87 6.63
C ASP A 109 8.95 19.31 5.14
N ASP A 110 9.63 18.53 4.29
CA ASP A 110 9.75 18.78 2.86
C ASP A 110 8.50 18.22 2.18
N GLU A 111 7.74 19.09 1.52
CA GLU A 111 6.54 18.72 0.74
C GLU A 111 6.82 17.71 -0.38
N ASN A 112 8.09 17.49 -0.74
CA ASN A 112 8.53 16.51 -1.71
C ASN A 112 8.86 15.14 -1.11
N GLU A 113 8.84 15.00 0.23
CA GLU A 113 9.02 13.72 0.91
C GLU A 113 7.67 13.07 1.20
N PHE A 114 7.44 11.91 0.58
CA PHE A 114 6.22 11.13 0.76
C PHE A 114 6.51 9.66 0.52
N ILE A 115 5.68 8.79 1.10
CA ILE A 115 5.59 7.39 0.69
C ILE A 115 4.89 7.37 -0.67
N ALA A 116 5.51 6.71 -1.65
CA ALA A 116 4.96 6.58 -2.99
C ALA A 116 4.75 5.10 -3.32
N ILE A 117 3.53 4.72 -3.73
CA ILE A 117 3.23 3.36 -4.15
C ILE A 117 2.36 3.40 -5.40
N GLY A 118 2.75 2.73 -6.47
CA GLY A 118 2.03 2.81 -7.75
C GLY A 118 2.51 1.82 -8.79
N GLU A 119 2.04 2.00 -10.03
CA GLU A 119 2.55 1.22 -11.17
C GLU A 119 3.93 1.74 -11.62
N HIS A 120 4.08 3.06 -11.73
CA HIS A 120 5.34 3.72 -12.06
C HIS A 120 5.47 5.07 -11.31
N ALA A 121 6.71 5.53 -11.13
CA ALA A 121 7.03 6.81 -10.47
C ALA A 121 6.34 8.03 -11.13
N GLU A 122 6.12 7.99 -12.44
CA GLU A 122 5.48 9.08 -13.20
C GLU A 122 4.03 8.76 -13.61
N SER A 123 3.47 7.65 -13.11
CA SER A 123 2.12 7.24 -13.48
C SER A 123 1.05 8.09 -12.80
N ASN A 124 -0.07 8.29 -13.50
CA ASN A 124 -1.29 8.86 -12.90
C ASN A 124 -1.91 7.97 -11.81
N ASN A 125 -1.42 6.73 -11.65
CA ASN A 125 -1.86 5.77 -10.65
C ASN A 125 -0.80 5.60 -9.55
N LEU A 126 -0.25 6.72 -9.08
CA LEU A 126 0.68 6.78 -7.96
C LEU A 126 -0.05 7.27 -6.72
N LEU A 127 -0.16 6.41 -5.71
CA LEU A 127 -0.59 6.78 -4.38
C LEU A 127 0.57 7.50 -3.69
N LYS A 128 0.30 8.73 -3.23
CA LYS A 128 1.22 9.52 -2.40
C LYS A 128 0.62 9.62 -1.00
N ILE A 129 1.38 9.20 0.01
CA ILE A 129 1.01 9.30 1.42
C ILE A 129 2.06 10.19 2.07
N ALA A 130 1.62 11.35 2.54
CA ALA A 130 2.42 12.32 3.26
C ALA A 130 1.75 12.62 4.59
N ASP A 131 2.51 13.17 5.52
CA ASP A 131 1.96 13.79 6.72
C ASP A 131 1.33 15.13 6.34
N PHE A 132 0.03 15.28 6.63
CA PHE A 132 -0.65 16.57 6.55
C PHE A 132 -1.31 16.77 7.91
N GLY A 133 -0.59 17.46 8.79
CA GLY A 133 -1.11 17.96 10.07
C GLY A 133 -2.33 18.87 9.91
#